data_AF-A0A9D5DSW8-F1
#
_entry.id   AF-A0A9D5DSW8-F1
#
_cell.length_a   1.000
_cell.length_b   1.000
_cell.length_c   1.000
_cell.angle_alpha   90.00
_cell.angle_beta   90.00
_cell.angle_gamma   90.00
#
_symmetry.space_group_name_H-M   'P 1'
#
loop_
_entity.id
_entity.type
_entity.pdbx_description
1 polymer ?
#
loop_
_entity_poly.entity_id
_entity_poly.type
_entity_poly.pdbx_seq_one_letter_code
_entity_poly.pdbx_strand_id
1 'polypeptide(L)'
;MAHQDEPITETLSTVAEFRMNSLTLDSLTLLSLPNFGVGHLTIKEAAELIALDMWYSGEIPNSEGPKGWNGGEHDPKLLEFLTQHVVTFETRLLESVHSGGVETAAKRRDFNGYLNSEKTYIKIQNLIDWLAEHGYASGDIMNEWLHVEGEISARICDELIYLRAARKRGAVEFLDIPFPGELSKNVAEASTEITSTIAAYKSLTIENQQLKEQLSLARIEQPAKVDRPLATRQRRTLLTLIAALCDYSAIDLKGKGVAGQIARLTEEIGVNVTDETIAKVLAEIPEVLETRRR
;
A
#
# COMPACT_ATOMS: atom_id res chain seq x y z
N MET A 1 -34.61 -10.42 -34.12
CA MET A 1 -34.05 -10.06 -32.80
C MET A 1 -32.55 -10.02 -32.94
N ALA A 2 -31.98 -8.84 -33.15
CA ALA A 2 -30.55 -8.61 -33.22
C ALA A 2 -30.27 -7.46 -32.23
N HIS A 3 -29.64 -7.78 -31.10
CA HIS A 3 -29.14 -6.77 -30.18
C HIS A 3 -27.86 -6.19 -30.80
N GLN A 4 -27.88 -4.88 -31.07
CA GLN A 4 -26.72 -4.12 -31.45
C GLN A 4 -25.90 -3.85 -30.18
N ASP A 5 -24.70 -4.43 -30.12
CA ASP A 5 -23.65 -4.03 -29.18
C ASP A 5 -23.12 -2.67 -29.65
N GLU A 6 -23.42 -1.60 -28.89
CA GLU A 6 -22.75 -0.31 -29.08
C GLU A 6 -21.30 -0.39 -28.58
N PRO A 7 -20.34 0.21 -29.31
CA PRO A 7 -18.92 0.07 -29.01
C PRO A 7 -18.50 0.92 -27.79
N ILE A 8 -18.12 0.23 -26.71
CA ILE A 8 -17.54 0.76 -25.45
C ILE A 8 -16.29 1.65 -25.67
N THR A 9 -15.72 1.68 -26.88
CA THR A 9 -14.50 2.45 -27.19
C THR A 9 -14.72 3.96 -27.27
N GLU A 10 -15.93 4.44 -27.56
CA GLU A 10 -16.17 5.88 -27.75
C GLU A 10 -16.29 6.65 -26.41
N THR A 11 -16.79 5.98 -25.37
CA THR A 11 -16.89 6.54 -24.01
C THR A 11 -15.54 6.65 -23.30
N LEU A 12 -14.61 5.73 -23.52
CA LEU A 12 -13.27 5.80 -22.92
C LEU A 12 -12.39 6.93 -23.51
N SER A 13 -12.53 7.21 -24.81
CA SER A 13 -11.79 8.30 -25.47
C SER A 13 -12.23 9.67 -24.96
N THR A 14 -13.54 9.88 -24.84
CA THR A 14 -14.13 11.15 -24.40
C THR A 14 -13.79 11.47 -22.94
N VAL A 15 -13.74 10.44 -22.09
CA VAL A 15 -13.36 10.58 -20.67
C VAL A 15 -11.86 10.88 -20.51
N ALA A 16 -11.00 10.32 -21.37
CA ALA A 16 -9.56 10.61 -21.35
C ALA A 16 -9.24 12.04 -21.82
N GLU A 17 -9.91 12.54 -22.84
CA GLU A 17 -9.75 13.93 -23.33
C GLU A 17 -10.25 14.96 -22.31
N PHE A 18 -11.37 14.69 -21.63
CA PHE A 18 -11.88 15.58 -20.57
C PHE A 18 -10.93 15.63 -19.36
N ARG A 19 -10.28 14.51 -19.01
CA ARG A 19 -9.32 14.38 -17.91
C ARG A 19 -7.99 15.12 -18.14
N MET A 20 -7.54 15.27 -19.38
CA MET A 20 -6.32 16.05 -19.68
C MET A 20 -6.55 17.56 -19.59
N ASN A 21 -7.78 18.03 -19.79
CA ASN A 21 -8.11 19.46 -19.78
C ASN A 21 -8.24 20.07 -18.37
N SER A 22 -8.31 19.24 -17.30
CA SER A 22 -8.41 19.71 -15.91
C SER A 22 -7.08 19.74 -15.14
N LEU A 23 -6.00 19.21 -15.72
CA LEU A 23 -4.66 19.30 -15.13
C LEU A 23 -4.04 20.61 -15.56
N THR A 24 -3.53 21.40 -14.61
CA THR A 24 -2.74 22.58 -14.97
C THR A 24 -1.51 22.13 -15.76
N LEU A 25 -0.99 22.99 -16.64
CA LEU A 25 0.22 22.71 -17.41
C LEU A 25 1.40 22.32 -16.50
N ASP A 26 1.39 22.82 -15.26
CA ASP A 26 2.39 22.53 -14.23
C ASP A 26 2.26 21.09 -13.71
N SER A 27 1.03 20.58 -13.51
CA SER A 27 0.79 19.19 -13.11
C SER A 27 1.29 18.18 -14.15
N LEU A 28 1.08 18.45 -15.44
CA LEU A 28 1.59 17.59 -16.52
C LEU A 28 3.12 17.58 -16.57
N THR A 29 3.76 18.67 -16.16
CA THR A 29 5.22 18.77 -16.14
C THR A 29 5.81 17.88 -15.04
N LEU A 30 5.24 17.90 -13.84
CA LEU A 30 5.68 17.04 -12.73
C LEU A 30 5.53 15.55 -13.04
N LEU A 31 4.44 15.16 -13.72
CA LEU A 31 4.23 13.77 -14.15
C LEU A 31 5.31 13.26 -15.13
N SER A 32 5.95 14.16 -15.87
CA SER A 32 7.03 13.81 -16.80
C SER A 32 8.39 13.64 -16.12
N LEU A 33 8.52 14.08 -14.87
CA LEU A 33 9.75 13.97 -14.09
C LEU A 33 9.89 12.59 -13.44
N PRO A 34 11.13 12.15 -13.15
CA PRO A 34 11.36 10.97 -12.33
C PRO A 34 10.63 11.10 -10.98
N ASN A 35 10.06 9.99 -10.50
CA ASN A 35 9.32 9.93 -9.23
C ASN A 35 8.20 10.98 -9.10
N PHE A 36 7.55 11.34 -10.21
CA PHE A 36 6.46 12.33 -10.22
C PHE A 36 6.86 13.73 -9.71
N GLY A 37 8.15 14.08 -9.85
CA GLY A 37 8.68 15.37 -9.40
C GLY A 37 9.14 15.41 -7.95
N VAL A 38 8.96 14.35 -7.17
CA VAL A 38 9.47 14.28 -5.78
C VAL A 38 10.99 14.43 -5.76
N GLY A 39 11.49 15.29 -4.88
CA GLY A 39 12.90 15.63 -4.77
C GLY A 39 13.43 16.46 -5.95
N HIS A 40 12.56 17.14 -6.69
CA HIS A 40 12.93 18.04 -7.77
C HIS A 40 12.41 19.45 -7.48
N LEU A 41 13.27 20.44 -7.71
CA LEU A 41 12.94 21.85 -7.58
C LEU A 41 13.16 22.53 -8.93
N THR A 42 12.31 23.49 -9.27
CA THR A 42 12.66 24.45 -10.32
C THR A 42 13.89 25.26 -9.90
N ILE A 43 14.59 25.90 -10.84
CA ILE A 43 15.74 26.75 -10.50
C ILE A 43 15.32 27.87 -9.54
N LYS A 44 14.12 28.42 -9.74
CA LYS A 44 13.57 29.47 -8.89
C LYS A 44 13.28 28.97 -7.47
N GLU A 45 12.57 27.85 -7.32
CA GLU A 45 12.29 27.25 -6.00
C GLU A 45 13.59 26.85 -5.29
N ALA A 46 14.58 26.32 -6.01
CA ALA A 46 15.90 26.03 -5.46
C ALA A 46 16.59 27.30 -4.92
N ALA A 47 16.53 28.40 -5.66
CA ALA A 47 17.09 29.69 -5.22
C ALA A 47 16.36 30.25 -3.99
N GLU A 48 15.04 30.11 -3.93
CA GLU A 48 14.22 30.49 -2.77
C GLU A 48 14.60 29.66 -1.54
N LEU A 49 14.70 28.34 -1.69
CA LEU A 49 15.07 27.43 -0.61
C LEU A 49 16.47 27.73 -0.05
N ILE A 50 17.45 27.98 -0.92
CA ILE A 50 18.80 28.38 -0.51
C ILE A 50 18.77 29.70 0.27
N ALA A 51 18.06 30.71 -0.25
CA ALA A 51 18.01 32.02 0.40
C ALA A 51 17.34 31.93 1.79
N LEU A 52 16.28 31.13 1.92
CA LEU A 52 15.63 30.87 3.21
C LEU A 52 16.57 30.17 4.17
N ASP A 53 17.17 29.05 3.76
CA ASP A 53 18.07 28.25 4.59
C ASP A 53 19.29 29.06 5.07
N MET A 54 19.87 29.89 4.20
CA MET A 54 20.95 30.82 4.54
C MET A 54 20.53 31.94 5.49
N TRP A 55 19.28 32.37 5.42
CA TRP A 55 18.76 33.39 6.33
C TRP A 55 18.54 32.82 7.73
N TYR A 56 17.92 31.63 7.83
CA TYR A 56 17.68 30.96 9.12
C TYR A 56 18.98 30.50 9.81
N SER A 57 20.01 30.14 9.04
CA SER A 57 21.34 29.83 9.57
C SER A 57 22.14 31.08 9.99
N GLY A 58 21.66 32.28 9.67
CA GLY A 58 22.31 33.55 10.01
C GLY A 58 23.48 33.92 9.10
N GLU A 59 23.63 33.27 7.94
CA GLU A 59 24.66 33.60 6.95
C GLU A 59 24.33 34.87 6.16
N ILE A 60 23.04 35.17 5.98
CA ILE A 60 22.60 36.44 5.39
C ILE A 60 22.59 37.53 6.48
N PRO A 61 23.34 38.63 6.29
CA PRO A 61 23.41 39.72 7.28
C PRO A 61 22.04 40.40 7.46
N ASN A 62 21.77 40.84 8.69
CA ASN A 62 20.47 41.33 9.20
C ASN A 62 19.47 40.21 9.54
N SER A 63 19.76 39.48 10.62
CA SER A 63 18.90 38.44 11.19
C SER A 63 17.62 38.97 11.84
N GLU A 64 17.43 40.29 11.92
CA GLU A 64 16.15 40.87 12.35
C GLU A 64 15.15 40.74 11.19
N GLY A 65 14.25 39.77 11.29
CA GLY A 65 13.23 39.52 10.27
C GLY A 65 12.37 40.75 9.94
N PRO A 66 11.71 40.76 8.77
CA PRO A 66 10.97 41.93 8.30
C PRO A 66 9.81 42.29 9.24
N LYS A 67 9.48 43.59 9.31
CA LYS A 67 8.42 44.08 10.19
C LYS A 67 7.08 43.40 9.88
N GLY A 68 6.55 42.71 10.90
CA GLY A 68 5.27 42.01 10.81
C GLY A 68 5.33 40.68 10.07
N TRP A 69 6.52 40.07 10.00
CA TRP A 69 6.70 38.65 9.76
C TRP A 69 6.04 37.82 10.88
N ASN A 70 5.35 36.74 10.50
CA ASN A 70 4.61 35.89 11.44
C ASN A 70 5.43 34.72 12.01
N GLY A 71 6.70 34.57 11.61
CA GLY A 71 7.55 33.45 12.01
C GLY A 71 7.60 32.29 11.01
N GLY A 72 6.73 32.28 10.00
CA GLY A 72 6.67 31.24 8.98
C GLY A 72 7.63 31.46 7.82
N GLU A 73 8.21 30.38 7.32
CA GLU A 73 9.14 30.35 6.18
C GLU A 73 8.50 30.74 4.84
N HIS A 74 7.18 30.55 4.73
CA HIS A 74 6.39 30.94 3.55
C HIS A 74 5.64 32.26 3.71
N ASP A 75 5.97 33.08 4.72
CA ASP A 75 5.38 34.41 4.85
C ASP A 75 5.77 35.27 3.64
N PRO A 76 4.80 35.84 2.88
CA PRO A 76 5.09 36.69 1.74
C PRO A 76 6.05 37.84 2.04
N LYS A 77 6.04 38.38 3.27
CA LYS A 77 6.94 39.47 3.66
C LYS A 77 8.39 39.01 3.81
N LEU A 78 8.59 37.76 4.27
CA LEU A 78 9.93 37.17 4.34
C LEU A 78 10.44 36.91 2.93
N LEU A 79 9.62 36.36 2.05
CA LEU A 79 9.98 36.15 0.64
C LEU A 79 10.28 37.47 -0.08
N GLU A 80 9.47 38.51 0.14
CA GLU A 80 9.73 39.85 -0.39
C GLU A 80 11.07 40.41 0.10
N PHE A 81 11.36 40.27 1.40
CA PHE A 81 12.64 40.67 1.99
C PHE A 81 13.83 39.93 1.39
N LEU A 82 13.68 38.63 1.09
CA LEU A 82 14.73 37.80 0.51
C LEU A 82 14.86 37.90 -1.01
N THR A 83 13.96 38.61 -1.71
CA THR A 83 13.90 38.70 -3.18
C THR A 83 15.26 38.95 -3.83
N GLN A 84 16.06 39.89 -3.29
CA GLN A 84 17.37 40.21 -3.88
C GLN A 84 18.37 39.05 -3.77
N HIS A 85 18.32 38.29 -2.68
CA HIS A 85 19.13 37.09 -2.48
C HIS A 85 18.66 35.97 -3.39
N VAL A 86 17.34 35.77 -3.50
CA VAL A 86 16.74 34.80 -4.44
C VAL A 86 17.20 35.06 -5.86
N VAL A 87 17.09 36.30 -6.37
CA VAL A 87 17.55 36.66 -7.72
C VAL A 87 19.06 36.39 -7.91
N THR A 88 19.85 36.60 -6.86
CA THR A 88 21.30 36.33 -6.90
C THR A 88 21.58 34.83 -7.03
N PHE A 89 20.92 33.99 -6.24
CA PHE A 89 21.07 32.53 -6.32
C PHE A 89 20.49 31.97 -7.61
N GLU A 90 19.35 32.46 -8.06
CA GLU A 90 18.74 32.07 -9.33
C GLU A 90 19.69 32.33 -10.50
N THR A 91 20.33 33.51 -10.53
CA THR A 91 21.33 33.85 -11.56
C THR A 91 22.52 32.89 -11.53
N ARG A 92 23.07 32.60 -10.34
CA ARG A 92 24.20 31.67 -10.18
C ARG A 92 23.84 30.25 -10.60
N LEU A 93 22.64 29.78 -10.24
CA LEU A 93 22.14 28.46 -10.64
C LEU A 93 21.91 28.40 -12.16
N LEU A 94 21.36 29.45 -12.77
CA LEU A 94 21.22 29.53 -14.23
C LEU A 94 22.56 29.44 -14.94
N GLU A 95 23.57 30.20 -14.48
CA GLU A 95 24.94 30.15 -15.02
C GLU A 95 25.57 28.77 -14.84
N SER A 96 25.38 28.14 -13.68
CA SER A 96 25.88 26.80 -13.38
C SER A 96 25.20 25.73 -14.25
N VAL A 97 23.89 25.78 -14.44
CA VAL A 97 23.15 24.87 -15.33
C VAL A 97 23.56 25.08 -16.80
N HIS A 98 23.86 26.33 -17.18
CA HIS A 98 24.33 26.65 -18.52
C HIS A 98 25.73 26.11 -18.79
N SER A 99 26.64 26.23 -17.83
CA SER A 99 28.02 25.72 -17.92
C SER A 99 28.13 24.20 -17.68
N GLY A 100 27.08 23.58 -17.14
CA GLY A 100 27.04 22.15 -16.82
C GLY A 100 27.55 21.81 -15.42
N GLY A 101 27.73 22.81 -14.55
CA GLY A 101 28.10 22.62 -13.14
C GLY A 101 26.98 22.03 -12.27
N VAL A 102 25.71 22.22 -12.65
CA VAL A 102 24.56 21.55 -12.03
C VAL A 102 23.81 20.73 -13.07
N GLU A 103 23.69 19.42 -12.82
CA GLU A 103 22.88 18.55 -13.65
C GLU A 103 21.37 18.73 -13.34
N THR A 104 20.58 18.87 -14.39
CA THR A 104 19.14 19.08 -14.33
C THR A 104 18.38 17.81 -14.74
N ALA A 105 17.25 17.53 -14.09
CA ALA A 105 16.35 16.46 -14.51
C ALA A 105 15.56 16.80 -15.77
N ALA A 106 15.19 18.07 -15.96
CA ALA A 106 14.52 18.55 -17.17
C ALA A 106 14.94 19.98 -17.50
N LYS A 107 15.48 20.20 -18.71
CA LYS A 107 15.80 21.54 -19.23
C LYS A 107 14.64 22.07 -20.05
N ARG A 108 14.17 23.29 -19.75
CA ARG A 108 13.19 23.99 -20.57
C ARG A 108 13.76 25.33 -20.99
N ARG A 109 13.55 25.66 -22.27
CA ARG A 109 13.99 26.92 -22.86
C ARG A 109 12.79 27.67 -23.43
N ASP A 110 12.86 28.99 -23.42
CA ASP A 110 11.89 29.84 -24.12
C ASP A 110 12.16 29.84 -25.64
N PHE A 111 11.36 30.60 -26.40
CA PHE A 111 11.53 30.74 -27.85
C PHE A 111 12.84 31.42 -28.26
N ASN A 112 13.47 32.16 -27.34
CA ASN A 112 14.75 32.82 -27.58
C ASN A 112 15.94 31.90 -27.22
N GLY A 113 15.67 30.70 -26.71
CA GLY A 113 16.69 29.74 -26.31
C GLY A 113 17.25 29.97 -24.91
N TYR A 114 16.72 30.92 -24.13
CA TYR A 114 17.11 31.13 -22.74
C TYR A 114 16.50 30.06 -21.85
N LEU A 115 17.22 29.63 -20.81
CA LEU A 115 16.68 28.70 -19.82
C LEU A 115 15.53 29.38 -19.08
N ASN A 116 14.41 28.66 -18.94
CA ASN A 116 13.29 29.11 -18.13
C ASN A 116 13.51 28.58 -16.71
N SER A 117 13.73 29.47 -15.75
CA SER A 117 14.04 29.12 -14.36
C SER A 117 12.86 28.45 -13.65
N GLU A 118 11.63 28.84 -13.97
CA GLU A 118 10.39 28.29 -13.40
C GLU A 118 10.00 26.92 -14.01
N LYS A 119 10.66 26.49 -15.08
CA LYS A 119 10.33 25.24 -15.78
C LYS A 119 11.52 24.30 -15.96
N THR A 120 12.70 24.70 -15.50
CA THR A 120 13.90 23.87 -15.51
C THR A 120 14.09 23.26 -14.14
N TYR A 121 14.11 21.94 -14.06
CA TYR A 121 14.13 21.21 -12.80
C TYR A 121 15.51 20.65 -12.47
N ILE A 122 15.94 20.86 -11.24
CA ILE A 122 17.15 20.32 -10.63
C ILE A 122 16.75 19.24 -9.63
N LYS A 123 17.48 18.13 -9.62
CA LYS A 123 17.32 17.09 -8.59
C LYS A 123 17.97 17.59 -7.29
N ILE A 124 17.29 17.46 -6.16
CA ILE A 124 17.78 18.01 -4.88
C ILE A 124 19.20 17.53 -4.52
N GLN A 125 19.53 16.27 -4.79
CA GLN A 125 20.88 15.77 -4.53
C GLN A 125 21.94 16.55 -5.31
N ASN A 126 21.69 16.85 -6.58
CA ASN A 126 22.61 17.60 -7.41
C ASN A 126 22.76 19.05 -6.91
N LEU A 127 21.71 19.61 -6.32
CA LEU A 127 21.76 20.92 -5.69
C LEU A 127 22.61 20.88 -4.41
N ILE A 128 22.41 19.89 -3.53
CA ILE A 128 23.18 19.71 -2.29
C ILE A 128 24.66 19.51 -2.60
N ASP A 129 24.99 18.67 -3.59
CA ASP A 129 26.37 18.42 -4.01
C ASP A 129 27.02 19.73 -4.50
N TRP A 130 26.31 20.48 -5.36
CA TRP A 130 26.78 21.78 -5.85
C TRP A 130 26.97 22.80 -4.72
N LEU A 131 26.06 22.86 -3.76
CA LEU A 131 26.18 23.74 -2.59
C LEU A 131 27.40 23.38 -1.73
N ALA A 132 27.63 22.10 -1.48
CA ALA A 132 28.77 21.61 -0.71
C ALA A 132 30.11 21.97 -1.39
N GLU A 133 30.19 21.86 -2.73
CA GLU A 133 31.35 22.30 -3.51
C GLU A 133 31.64 23.79 -3.37
N HIS A 134 30.63 24.61 -3.12
CA HIS A 134 30.75 26.06 -2.90
C HIS A 134 30.90 26.44 -1.42
N GLY A 135 31.11 25.44 -0.55
CA GLY A 135 31.34 25.65 0.88
C GLY A 135 30.07 25.92 1.69
N TYR A 136 28.89 25.65 1.12
CA TYR A 136 27.63 25.78 1.83
C TYR A 136 27.19 24.43 2.43
N ALA A 137 26.82 24.43 3.71
CA ALA A 137 26.24 23.28 4.38
C ALA A 137 24.73 23.47 4.52
N SER A 138 23.95 22.45 4.17
CA SER A 138 22.49 22.46 4.33
C SER A 138 22.10 22.69 5.80
N GLY A 139 21.28 23.71 6.03
CA GLY A 139 20.72 24.07 7.33
C GLY A 139 19.40 23.37 7.63
N ASP A 140 18.73 23.85 8.67
CA ASP A 140 17.51 23.23 9.20
C ASP A 140 16.33 23.31 8.21
N ILE A 141 16.21 24.40 7.44
CA ILE A 141 15.11 24.60 6.48
C ILE A 141 15.24 23.62 5.31
N MET A 142 16.46 23.46 4.78
CA MET A 142 16.73 22.47 3.74
C MET A 142 16.44 21.05 4.24
N ASN A 143 16.81 20.73 5.48
CA ASN A 143 16.55 19.43 6.07
C ASN A 143 15.06 19.17 6.32
N GLU A 144 14.31 20.19 6.75
CA GLU A 144 12.86 20.12 6.90
C GLU A 144 12.17 19.90 5.54
N TRP A 145 12.58 20.63 4.50
CA TRP A 145 12.10 20.39 3.15
C TRP A 145 12.38 18.96 2.66
N LEU A 146 13.61 18.46 2.86
CA LEU A 146 13.98 17.08 2.53
C LEU A 146 13.12 16.06 3.28
N HIS A 147 12.78 16.35 4.54
CA HIS A 147 11.93 15.49 5.35
C HIS A 147 10.50 15.42 4.78
N VAL A 148 9.92 16.57 4.45
CA VAL A 148 8.57 16.67 3.84
C VAL A 148 8.53 15.92 2.50
N GLU A 149 9.53 16.11 1.64
CA GLU A 149 9.64 15.35 0.39
C GLU A 149 9.77 13.84 0.60
N GLY A 150 10.48 13.43 1.66
CA GLY A 150 10.56 12.04 2.11
C GLY A 150 9.18 11.48 2.49
N GLU A 151 8.37 12.25 3.22
CA GLU A 151 7.00 11.86 3.56
C GLU A 151 6.10 11.76 2.32
N ILE A 152 6.19 12.72 1.39
CA ILE A 152 5.45 12.69 0.12
C ILE A 152 5.82 11.42 -0.67
N SER A 153 7.12 11.13 -0.77
CA SER A 153 7.62 9.92 -1.43
C SER A 153 7.05 8.65 -0.80
N ALA A 154 7.03 8.57 0.54
CA ALA A 154 6.51 7.42 1.26
C ALA A 154 5.03 7.21 0.97
N ARG A 155 4.22 8.29 1.01
CA ARG A 155 2.78 8.23 0.71
C ARG A 155 2.50 7.78 -0.71
N ILE A 156 3.27 8.23 -1.70
CA ILE A 156 3.14 7.78 -3.09
C ILE A 156 3.45 6.29 -3.21
N CYS A 157 4.51 5.81 -2.56
CA CYS A 157 4.86 4.39 -2.53
C CYS A 157 3.75 3.53 -1.91
N ASP A 158 3.21 3.94 -0.77
CA ASP A 158 2.12 3.24 -0.09
C ASP A 158 0.87 3.16 -0.97
N GLU A 159 0.49 4.26 -1.62
CA GLU A 159 -0.64 4.30 -2.53
C GLU A 159 -0.43 3.37 -3.73
N LEU A 160 0.77 3.38 -4.31
CA LEU A 160 1.10 2.53 -5.44
C LEU A 160 1.12 1.04 -5.05
N ILE A 161 1.59 0.70 -3.86
CA ILE A 161 1.53 -0.67 -3.31
C ILE A 161 0.07 -1.09 -3.13
N TYR A 162 -0.75 -0.24 -2.51
CA TYR A 162 -2.18 -0.47 -2.30
C TYR A 162 -2.90 -0.73 -3.63
N LEU A 163 -2.74 0.17 -4.61
CA LEU A 163 -3.40 0.05 -5.92
C LEU A 163 -2.96 -1.22 -6.68
N ARG A 164 -1.68 -1.59 -6.61
CA ARG A 164 -1.18 -2.84 -7.21
C ARG A 164 -1.77 -4.07 -6.53
N ALA A 165 -1.88 -4.07 -5.20
CA ALA A 165 -2.48 -5.17 -4.45
C ALA A 165 -3.98 -5.31 -4.75
N ALA A 166 -4.71 -4.21 -4.78
CA ALA A 166 -6.13 -4.17 -5.13
C ALA A 166 -6.35 -4.73 -6.56
N ARG A 167 -5.53 -4.30 -7.54
CA ARG A 167 -5.60 -4.78 -8.93
C ARG A 167 -5.42 -6.28 -9.04
N LYS A 168 -4.43 -6.85 -8.32
CA LYS A 168 -4.19 -8.30 -8.31
C LYS A 168 -5.37 -9.11 -7.76
N ARG A 169 -6.17 -8.52 -6.87
CA ARG A 169 -7.33 -9.19 -6.25
C ARG A 169 -8.61 -9.10 -7.09
N GLY A 170 -8.57 -8.45 -8.26
CA GLY A 170 -9.77 -8.17 -9.05
C GLY A 170 -10.76 -7.24 -8.36
N ALA A 171 -10.31 -6.52 -7.32
CA ALA A 171 -11.15 -5.70 -6.44
C ALA A 171 -11.21 -4.23 -6.88
N VAL A 172 -10.81 -3.90 -8.10
CA VAL A 172 -10.68 -2.49 -8.52
C VAL A 172 -11.87 -2.10 -9.38
N GLU A 173 -12.95 -1.68 -8.72
CA GLU A 173 -13.58 -0.44 -9.14
C GLU A 173 -12.63 0.67 -8.70
N PHE A 174 -12.05 1.39 -9.65
CA PHE A 174 -11.24 2.56 -9.33
C PHE A 174 -12.19 3.56 -8.65
N LEU A 175 -12.09 3.71 -7.33
CA LEU A 175 -12.64 4.89 -6.67
C LEU A 175 -11.87 6.07 -7.25
N ASP A 176 -12.48 6.74 -8.24
CA ASP A 176 -12.09 8.07 -8.67
C ASP A 176 -12.09 8.91 -7.38
N ILE A 177 -10.92 9.18 -6.83
CA ILE A 177 -10.77 10.19 -5.79
C ILE A 177 -10.80 11.50 -6.57
N PRO A 178 -11.91 12.26 -6.57
CA PRO A 178 -11.93 13.54 -7.24
C PRO A 178 -10.82 14.41 -6.64
N PHE A 179 -9.88 14.83 -7.48
CA PHE A 179 -8.91 15.86 -7.11
C PHE A 179 -9.69 17.11 -6.69
N PRO A 180 -9.48 17.66 -5.48
CA PRO A 180 -10.20 18.82 -5.00
C PRO A 180 -9.63 20.10 -5.64
N GLY A 181 -9.72 20.20 -6.97
CA GLY A 181 -9.27 21.38 -7.72
C GLY A 181 -10.19 22.60 -7.58
N GLU A 182 -11.45 22.41 -7.18
CA GLU A 182 -12.45 23.51 -7.18
C GLU A 182 -13.02 23.87 -5.81
N LEU A 183 -12.62 23.19 -4.74
CA LEU A 183 -13.09 23.48 -3.38
C LEU A 183 -12.20 24.53 -2.67
N SER A 184 -11.82 25.58 -3.40
CA SER A 184 -11.04 26.70 -2.88
C SER A 184 -11.98 27.74 -2.26
N LYS A 185 -12.08 27.69 -0.92
CA LYS A 185 -11.88 28.82 0.03
C LYS A 185 -12.35 28.51 1.46
N ASN A 186 -13.21 27.52 1.67
CA ASN A 186 -13.72 27.15 3.00
C ASN A 186 -13.18 25.81 3.54
N VAL A 187 -12.20 25.20 2.85
CA VAL A 187 -11.84 23.79 3.03
C VAL A 187 -10.53 23.59 3.78
N ALA A 188 -9.82 24.64 4.22
CA ALA A 188 -8.56 24.44 4.97
C ALA A 188 -8.76 23.63 6.27
N GLU A 189 -9.85 23.84 7.00
CA GLU A 189 -10.16 23.08 8.23
C GLU A 189 -10.85 21.73 7.94
N ALA A 190 -11.72 21.67 6.92
CA ALA A 190 -12.36 20.42 6.51
C ALA A 190 -11.39 19.46 5.79
N SER A 191 -10.37 19.99 5.11
CA SER A 191 -9.37 19.19 4.39
C SER A 191 -8.48 18.44 5.35
N THR A 192 -8.07 19.02 6.47
CA THR A 192 -7.27 18.31 7.49
C THR A 192 -8.05 17.16 8.09
N GLU A 193 -9.34 17.34 8.38
CA GLU A 193 -10.21 16.29 8.91
C GLU A 193 -10.53 15.20 7.86
N ILE A 194 -10.79 15.58 6.61
CA ILE A 194 -11.02 14.63 5.51
C ILE A 194 -9.74 13.84 5.18
N THR A 195 -8.59 14.50 5.14
CA THR A 195 -7.31 13.82 4.86
C THR A 195 -6.93 12.89 6.02
N SER A 196 -7.18 13.32 7.26
CA SER A 196 -7.00 12.49 8.47
C SER A 196 -7.91 11.26 8.46
N THR A 197 -9.19 11.43 8.12
CA THR A 197 -10.14 10.30 8.06
C THR A 197 -9.82 9.34 6.92
N ILE A 198 -9.40 9.83 5.75
CA ILE A 198 -8.93 8.99 4.65
C ILE A 198 -7.67 8.22 5.06
N ALA A 199 -6.70 8.87 5.72
CA ALA A 199 -5.50 8.21 6.22
C ALA A 199 -5.82 7.14 7.27
N ALA A 200 -6.73 7.43 8.21
CA ALA A 200 -7.19 6.48 9.22
C ALA A 200 -7.95 5.29 8.61
N TYR A 201 -8.76 5.52 7.59
CA TYR A 201 -9.44 4.46 6.86
C TYR A 201 -8.45 3.57 6.10
N LYS A 202 -7.46 4.17 5.43
CA LYS A 202 -6.39 3.45 4.74
C LYS A 202 -5.55 2.61 5.72
N SER A 203 -5.16 3.17 6.86
CA SER A 203 -4.40 2.44 7.89
C SER A 203 -5.19 1.25 8.45
N LEU A 204 -6.47 1.44 8.77
CA LEU A 204 -7.37 0.36 9.20
C LEU A 204 -7.53 -0.72 8.11
N THR A 205 -7.53 -0.34 6.85
CA THR A 205 -7.64 -1.30 5.73
C THR A 205 -6.37 -2.17 5.63
N ILE A 206 -5.19 -1.57 5.80
CA ILE A 206 -3.91 -2.28 5.85
C ILE A 206 -3.84 -3.21 7.06
N GLU A 207 -4.22 -2.74 8.25
CA GLU A 207 -4.23 -3.56 9.47
C GLU A 207 -5.18 -4.75 9.33
N ASN A 208 -6.39 -4.53 8.82
CA ASN A 208 -7.34 -5.61 8.54
C ASN A 208 -6.79 -6.63 7.55
N GLN A 209 -5.97 -6.20 6.60
CA GLN A 209 -5.28 -7.12 5.70
C GLN A 209 -4.21 -7.93 6.42
N GLN A 210 -3.35 -7.29 7.22
CA GLN A 210 -2.32 -7.98 7.99
C GLN A 210 -2.93 -9.01 8.95
N LEU A 211 -4.03 -8.67 9.64
CA LEU A 211 -4.75 -9.58 10.51
C LEU A 211 -5.34 -10.78 9.74
N LYS A 212 -5.85 -10.56 8.52
CA LYS A 212 -6.33 -11.65 7.65
C LYS A 212 -5.20 -12.59 7.23
N GLU A 213 -4.01 -12.05 6.93
CA GLU A 213 -2.82 -12.84 6.60
C GLU A 213 -2.30 -13.61 7.82
N GLN A 214 -2.27 -12.99 9.00
CA GLN A 214 -1.94 -13.69 10.25
C GLN A 214 -2.94 -14.82 10.56
N LEU A 215 -4.24 -14.56 10.37
CA LEU A 215 -5.27 -15.58 10.54
C LEU A 215 -5.17 -16.72 9.53
N SER A 216 -4.75 -16.43 8.28
CA SER A 216 -4.58 -17.48 7.28
C SER A 216 -3.38 -18.38 7.61
N LEU A 217 -2.26 -17.79 8.05
CA LEU A 217 -1.08 -18.52 8.53
C LEU A 217 -1.40 -19.35 9.78
N ALA A 218 -2.05 -18.74 10.78
CA ALA A 218 -2.46 -19.45 12.00
C ALA A 218 -3.46 -20.59 11.73
N ARG A 219 -4.28 -20.50 10.67
CA ARG A 219 -5.16 -21.59 10.24
C ARG A 219 -4.39 -22.74 9.57
N ILE A 220 -3.29 -22.46 8.88
CA ILE A 220 -2.41 -23.49 8.30
C ILE A 220 -1.63 -24.21 9.41
N GLU A 221 -1.24 -23.48 10.46
CA GLU A 221 -0.51 -24.02 11.61
C GLU A 221 -1.40 -24.71 12.65
N GLN A 222 -2.72 -24.61 12.54
CA GLN A 222 -3.60 -25.43 13.38
C GLN A 222 -3.46 -26.90 12.96
N PRO A 223 -2.96 -27.79 13.84
CA PRO A 223 -2.98 -29.22 13.56
C PRO A 223 -4.44 -29.60 13.28
N ALA A 224 -4.64 -30.39 12.21
CA ALA A 224 -5.95 -30.89 11.82
C ALA A 224 -6.72 -31.27 13.08
N LYS A 225 -7.87 -30.61 13.32
CA LYS A 225 -8.67 -30.75 14.54
C LYS A 225 -8.68 -32.22 14.94
N VAL A 226 -7.93 -32.55 16.00
CA VAL A 226 -7.92 -33.90 16.57
C VAL A 226 -9.38 -34.23 16.83
N ASP A 227 -9.91 -35.22 16.12
CA ASP A 227 -11.31 -35.59 16.19
C ASP A 227 -11.72 -35.67 17.66
N ARG A 228 -12.75 -34.90 18.03
CA ARG A 228 -13.25 -34.94 19.41
C ARG A 228 -13.58 -36.41 19.72
N PRO A 229 -13.17 -36.94 20.89
CA PRO A 229 -13.55 -38.29 21.30
C PRO A 229 -15.06 -38.45 21.14
N LEU A 230 -15.49 -39.47 20.41
CA LEU A 230 -16.92 -39.74 20.17
C LEU A 230 -17.65 -39.77 21.53
N ALA A 231 -18.74 -39.01 21.63
CA ALA A 231 -19.56 -39.03 22.83
C ALA A 231 -20.08 -40.47 23.08
N THR A 232 -20.20 -40.90 24.33
CA THR A 232 -20.60 -42.27 24.71
C THR A 232 -21.85 -42.76 23.97
N ARG A 233 -22.84 -41.88 23.76
CA ARG A 233 -24.06 -42.17 23.01
C ARG A 233 -23.81 -42.43 21.52
N GLN A 234 -22.92 -41.66 20.89
CA GLN A 234 -22.55 -41.83 19.48
C GLN A 234 -21.78 -43.14 19.28
N ARG A 235 -20.80 -43.41 20.14
CA ARG A 235 -20.04 -44.68 20.12
C ARG A 235 -20.96 -45.90 20.23
N ARG A 236 -21.89 -45.90 21.20
CA ARG A 236 -22.86 -47.00 21.36
C ARG A 236 -23.78 -47.18 20.15
N THR A 237 -24.21 -46.06 19.54
CA THR A 237 -25.01 -46.11 18.31
C THR A 237 -24.24 -46.77 17.17
N LEU A 238 -22.98 -46.36 16.95
CA LEU A 238 -22.12 -46.94 15.91
C LEU A 238 -21.87 -48.43 16.14
N LEU A 239 -21.54 -48.84 17.37
CA LEU A 239 -21.35 -50.27 17.71
C LEU A 239 -22.62 -51.10 17.47
N THR A 240 -23.81 -50.53 17.72
CA THR A 240 -25.08 -51.21 17.40
C THR A 240 -25.28 -51.37 15.89
N LEU A 241 -24.96 -50.34 15.11
CA LEU A 241 -25.06 -50.38 13.65
C LEU A 241 -24.09 -51.41 13.06
N ILE A 242 -22.84 -51.44 13.54
CA ILE A 242 -21.84 -52.43 13.14
C ILE A 242 -22.35 -53.85 13.44
N ALA A 243 -22.92 -54.07 14.63
CA ALA A 243 -23.49 -55.37 14.99
C ALA A 243 -24.60 -55.81 14.03
N ALA A 244 -25.52 -54.89 13.69
CA ALA A 244 -26.61 -55.17 12.76
C ALA A 244 -26.10 -55.47 11.34
N LEU A 245 -25.07 -54.77 10.88
CA LEU A 245 -24.44 -55.03 9.57
C LEU A 245 -23.71 -56.36 9.53
N CYS A 246 -23.05 -56.76 10.61
CA CYS A 246 -22.40 -58.06 10.72
C CYS A 246 -23.44 -59.20 10.68
N ASP A 247 -24.55 -59.04 11.42
CA ASP A 247 -25.67 -59.99 11.40
C ASP A 247 -26.29 -60.10 9.98
N TYR A 248 -26.54 -58.96 9.33
CA TYR A 248 -27.04 -58.90 7.95
C TYR A 248 -26.10 -59.59 6.95
N SER A 249 -24.78 -59.45 7.14
CA SER A 249 -23.76 -60.04 6.27
C SER A 249 -23.41 -61.48 6.64
N ALA A 250 -24.15 -62.10 7.58
CA ALA A 250 -23.88 -63.42 8.12
C ALA A 250 -22.46 -63.60 8.69
N ILE A 251 -21.89 -62.52 9.23
CA ILE A 251 -20.57 -62.53 9.90
C ILE A 251 -20.79 -62.85 11.38
N ASP A 252 -20.37 -64.04 11.80
CA ASP A 252 -20.41 -64.43 13.22
C ASP A 252 -19.37 -63.63 14.02
N LEU A 253 -19.81 -62.65 14.80
CA LEU A 253 -18.95 -61.82 15.66
C LEU A 253 -18.09 -62.61 16.65
N LYS A 254 -18.43 -63.88 16.96
CA LYS A 254 -17.68 -64.75 17.88
C LYS A 254 -16.70 -65.68 17.16
N GLY A 255 -16.72 -65.69 15.84
CA GLY A 255 -15.86 -66.54 15.02
C GLY A 255 -14.37 -66.18 15.16
N LYS A 256 -13.52 -67.20 15.22
CA LYS A 256 -12.07 -66.99 15.09
C LYS A 256 -11.76 -66.49 13.68
N GLY A 257 -11.04 -65.37 13.56
CA GLY A 257 -10.61 -64.80 12.28
C GLY A 257 -11.50 -63.71 11.69
N VAL A 258 -12.60 -63.35 12.35
CA VAL A 258 -13.52 -62.30 11.88
C VAL A 258 -12.84 -60.94 11.76
N ALA A 259 -11.98 -60.59 12.72
CA ALA A 259 -11.22 -59.35 12.66
C ALA A 259 -10.34 -59.26 11.41
N GLY A 260 -9.66 -60.36 11.04
CA GLY A 260 -8.86 -60.41 9.81
C GLY A 260 -9.69 -60.46 8.52
N GLN A 261 -10.89 -61.04 8.56
CA GLN A 261 -11.84 -60.95 7.44
C GLN A 261 -12.28 -59.49 7.21
N ILE A 262 -12.63 -58.77 8.26
CA ILE A 262 -13.02 -57.35 8.17
C ILE A 262 -11.83 -56.47 7.74
N ALA A 263 -10.61 -56.75 8.24
CA ALA A 263 -9.42 -56.02 7.84
C ALA A 263 -9.18 -56.10 6.32
N ARG A 264 -9.34 -57.29 5.73
CA ARG A 264 -9.28 -57.46 4.27
C ARG A 264 -10.36 -56.66 3.53
N LEU A 265 -11.60 -56.67 4.03
CA LEU A 265 -12.68 -55.85 3.45
C LEU A 265 -12.37 -54.35 3.51
N THR A 266 -11.75 -53.87 4.60
CA THR A 266 -11.34 -52.46 4.67
C THR A 266 -10.21 -52.14 3.70
N GLU A 267 -9.27 -53.07 3.52
CA GLU A 267 -8.18 -52.95 2.54
C GLU A 267 -8.70 -52.90 1.10
N GLU A 268 -9.72 -53.69 0.76
CA GLU A 268 -10.38 -53.65 -0.55
C GLU A 268 -11.02 -52.28 -0.86
N ILE A 269 -11.41 -51.52 0.18
CA ILE A 269 -11.98 -50.16 0.07
C ILE A 269 -10.87 -49.08 0.13
N GLY A 270 -9.61 -49.50 0.23
CA GLY A 270 -8.44 -48.60 0.27
C GLY A 270 -8.16 -48.00 1.65
N VAL A 271 -8.74 -48.55 2.72
CA VAL A 271 -8.51 -48.11 4.11
C VAL A 271 -7.91 -49.25 4.92
N ASN A 272 -6.62 -49.16 5.26
CA ASN A 272 -5.97 -50.20 6.05
C ASN A 272 -6.28 -50.02 7.54
N VAL A 273 -6.95 -51.01 8.14
CA VAL A 273 -7.20 -51.09 9.58
C VAL A 273 -6.68 -52.42 10.10
N THR A 274 -5.86 -52.38 11.15
CA THR A 274 -5.25 -53.61 11.69
C THR A 274 -6.27 -54.53 12.37
N ASP A 275 -6.07 -55.84 12.24
CA ASP A 275 -6.86 -56.88 12.90
C ASP A 275 -7.00 -56.62 14.41
N GLU A 276 -5.93 -56.15 15.08
CA GLU A 276 -5.95 -55.84 16.50
C GLU A 276 -6.91 -54.68 16.85
N THR A 277 -6.94 -53.63 16.03
CA THR A 277 -7.86 -52.51 16.20
C THR A 277 -9.30 -52.98 16.05
N ILE A 278 -9.58 -53.77 15.02
CA ILE A 278 -10.92 -54.31 14.76
C ILE A 278 -11.35 -55.24 15.91
N ALA A 279 -10.47 -56.15 16.34
CA ALA A 279 -10.76 -57.07 17.45
C ALA A 279 -11.14 -56.33 18.74
N LYS A 280 -10.46 -55.23 19.06
CA LYS A 280 -10.81 -54.38 20.22
C LYS A 280 -12.21 -53.77 20.09
N VAL A 281 -12.57 -53.25 18.90
CA VAL A 281 -13.90 -52.68 18.65
C VAL A 281 -14.99 -53.74 18.73
N LEU A 282 -14.76 -54.92 18.14
CA LEU A 282 -15.73 -56.02 18.17
C LEU A 282 -15.98 -56.55 19.58
N ALA A 283 -14.96 -56.54 20.46
CA ALA A 283 -15.08 -56.98 21.84
C ALA A 283 -16.04 -56.12 22.68
N GLU A 284 -16.29 -54.86 22.28
CA GLU A 284 -17.20 -53.95 22.99
C GLU A 284 -18.67 -54.15 22.60
N ILE A 285 -18.93 -54.78 21.46
CA ILE A 285 -20.29 -54.93 20.91
C ILE A 285 -21.23 -55.70 21.85
N PRO A 286 -20.85 -56.84 22.45
CA PRO A 286 -21.75 -57.61 23.31
C PRO A 286 -22.29 -56.80 24.49
N GLU A 287 -21.44 -56.00 25.13
CA GLU A 287 -21.83 -55.15 26.27
C GLU A 287 -22.86 -54.08 25.84
N VAL A 288 -22.65 -53.46 24.68
CA VAL A 288 -23.56 -52.44 24.14
C VAL A 288 -24.94 -53.02 23.79
N LEU A 289 -24.98 -54.23 23.23
CA LEU A 289 -26.23 -54.91 22.89
C LEU A 289 -27.02 -55.31 24.15
N GLU A 290 -26.36 -55.85 25.17
CA GLU A 290 -26.97 -56.19 26.46
C GLU A 290 -27.59 -54.96 27.14
N THR A 291 -26.88 -53.84 27.11
CA THR A 291 -27.35 -52.58 27.72
C THR A 291 -28.60 -52.02 27.04
N ARG A 292 -28.79 -52.28 25.73
CA ARG A 292 -29.92 -51.76 24.95
C ARG A 292 -31.13 -52.69 24.92
N ARG A 293 -30.95 -53.96 25.30
CA ARG A 293 -32.02 -54.96 25.44
C ARG A 293 -32.76 -54.88 26.78
N ARG A 294 -32.20 -54.16 27.77
CA ARG A 294 -32.85 -53.84 29.04
C ARG A 294 -33.71 -52.57 28.91
#